data_AF-A0A3B8U9G4-F1
#
_entry.id   AF-A0A3B8U9G4-F1
#
_cell.length_a   1.000
_cell.length_b   1.000
_cell.length_c   1.000
_cell.angle_alpha   90.00
_cell.angle_beta   90.00
_cell.angle_gamma   90.00
#
_symmetry.space_group_name_H-M   'P 1'
#
loop_
_entity.id
_entity.type
_entity.pdbx_description
1 polymer ?
#
loop_
_entity_poly.entity_id
_entity_poly.type
_entity_poly.pdbx_seq_one_letter_code
_entity_poly.pdbx_strand_id
1 'polypeptide(L)'
;VQLTLIQKTPLDGAVIVSTPQEVALADARRAHTLFDKVGVPTLGLVENMSGEVFGTGGAEAEAARLGAPYLGDLPLDGALRRAGDAGRPLVAVDPQHPASERFRQIAATLAASLDL
;
A
#
# COMPACT_ATOMS: atom_id res chain seq x y z
N VAL A 1 -11.53 15.76 -0.66
CA VAL A 1 -11.60 14.93 0.57
C VAL A 1 -10.23 14.79 1.24
N GLN A 2 -9.18 14.32 0.53
CA GLN A 2 -7.84 14.13 1.10
C GLN A 2 -7.25 15.40 1.75
N LEU A 3 -7.24 16.54 1.06
CA LEU A 3 -6.68 17.79 1.60
C LEU A 3 -7.38 18.27 2.88
N THR A 4 -8.70 18.09 2.96
CA THR A 4 -9.50 18.49 4.14
C THR A 4 -9.20 17.62 5.36
N LEU A 5 -8.90 16.34 5.18
CA LEU A 5 -8.49 15.46 6.28
C LEU A 5 -7.10 15.83 6.80
N ILE A 6 -6.15 16.04 5.88
CA ILE A 6 -4.77 16.43 6.23
C ILE A 6 -4.74 17.75 7.00
N GLN A 7 -5.60 18.71 6.63
CA GLN A 7 -5.67 20.00 7.32
C GLN A 7 -6.36 19.94 8.69
N LYS A 8 -7.16 18.91 8.96
CA LYS A 8 -7.99 18.81 10.18
C LYS A 8 -7.41 17.87 11.24
N THR A 9 -6.50 16.98 10.85
CA THR A 9 -5.97 15.94 11.72
C THR A 9 -4.46 15.85 11.52
N PRO A 10 -3.65 15.87 12.61
CA PRO A 10 -2.24 15.56 12.50
C PRO A 10 -2.09 14.10 12.01
N LEU A 11 -1.28 13.90 10.97
CA LEU A 11 -1.02 12.59 10.39
C LEU A 11 0.44 12.22 10.62
N ASP A 12 0.70 11.04 11.17
CA ASP A 12 2.06 10.50 11.33
C ASP A 12 2.69 10.12 9.98
N GLY A 13 1.85 9.89 8.96
CA GLY A 13 2.28 9.68 7.59
C GLY A 13 1.20 9.08 6.69
N ALA A 14 1.59 8.73 5.46
CA ALA A 14 0.71 8.15 4.46
C ALA A 14 1.32 6.89 3.84
N VAL A 15 0.50 5.84 3.67
CA VAL A 15 0.82 4.68 2.85
C VAL A 15 0.08 4.83 1.51
N ILE A 16 0.81 4.67 0.41
CA ILE A 16 0.25 4.79 -0.94
C ILE A 16 0.11 3.39 -1.53
N VAL A 17 -1.10 3.04 -1.96
CA VAL A 17 -1.39 1.76 -2.62
C VAL A 17 -1.60 2.02 -4.10
N SER A 18 -0.91 1.30 -4.97
CA SER A 18 -1.05 1.41 -6.43
C SER A 18 -1.01 0.03 -7.07
N THR A 19 -1.50 -0.08 -8.31
CA THR A 19 -1.24 -1.23 -9.17
C THR A 19 0.02 -0.99 -10.02
N PRO A 20 0.63 -2.04 -10.62
CA PRO A 20 1.89 -1.93 -11.36
C PRO A 20 1.84 -1.05 -12.63
N GLN A 21 0.65 -0.67 -13.12
CA GLN A 21 0.52 0.02 -14.40
C GLN A 21 0.79 1.51 -14.28
N GLU A 22 1.43 2.09 -15.29
CA GLU A 22 1.84 3.50 -15.31
C GLU A 22 0.71 4.49 -15.00
N VAL A 23 -0.52 4.20 -15.44
CA VAL A 23 -1.67 5.07 -15.14
C VAL A 23 -1.93 5.20 -13.63
N ALA A 24 -1.83 4.10 -12.88
CA ALA A 24 -2.00 4.11 -11.43
C ALA A 24 -0.75 4.69 -10.73
N LEU A 25 0.45 4.37 -11.24
CA LEU A 25 1.70 4.93 -10.73
C LEU A 25 1.76 6.46 -10.89
N ALA A 26 1.21 7.01 -11.99
CA ALA A 26 1.12 8.45 -12.18
C ALA A 26 0.26 9.13 -11.10
N ASP A 27 -0.78 8.47 -10.60
CA ASP A 27 -1.60 8.97 -9.49
C ASP A 27 -0.88 8.81 -8.14
N ALA A 28 -0.19 7.70 -7.91
CA ALA A 28 0.67 7.50 -6.74
C ALA A 28 1.74 8.61 -6.62
N ARG A 29 2.35 8.98 -7.74
CA ARG A 29 3.34 10.06 -7.87
C ARG A 29 2.76 11.42 -7.47
N ARG A 30 1.54 11.73 -7.95
CA ARG A 30 0.82 12.96 -7.59
C ARG A 30 0.46 12.98 -6.11
N ALA A 31 0.00 11.86 -5.56
CA ALA A 31 -0.32 11.73 -4.14
C ALA A 31 0.91 11.95 -3.26
N HIS A 32 2.05 11.34 -3.59
CA HIS A 32 3.31 11.57 -2.88
C HIS A 32 3.70 13.06 -2.89
N THR A 33 3.65 13.71 -4.05
CA THR A 33 3.93 15.15 -4.16
C THR A 33 2.96 16.00 -3.33
N LEU A 34 1.69 15.60 -3.23
CA LEU A 34 0.72 16.29 -2.39
C LEU A 34 1.09 16.18 -0.91
N PHE A 35 1.40 14.97 -0.43
CA PHE A 35 1.77 14.72 0.97
C PHE A 35 3.06 15.44 1.36
N ASP A 36 4.07 15.42 0.50
CA ASP A 36 5.33 16.15 0.70
C ASP A 36 5.09 17.66 0.87
N LYS A 37 4.26 18.27 0.01
CA LYS A 37 3.91 19.70 0.09
C LYS A 37 3.22 20.12 1.39
N VAL A 38 2.52 19.20 2.05
CA VAL A 38 1.80 19.47 3.29
C VAL A 38 2.52 18.90 4.51
N GLY A 39 3.76 18.45 4.35
CA GLY A 39 4.62 17.97 5.43
C GLY A 39 4.23 16.61 6.00
N VAL A 40 3.48 15.79 5.26
CA VAL A 40 3.09 14.44 5.66
C VAL A 40 4.07 13.44 5.03
N PRO A 41 4.85 12.67 5.81
CA PRO A 41 5.80 11.72 5.25
C PRO A 41 5.09 10.55 4.57
N THR A 42 5.62 10.09 3.45
CA THR A 42 5.18 8.83 2.84
C THR A 42 5.88 7.68 3.53
N LEU A 43 5.12 6.89 4.30
CA LEU A 43 5.61 5.74 5.06
C LEU A 43 5.94 4.55 4.16
N GLY A 44 5.37 4.50 2.96
CA GLY A 44 5.79 3.60 1.91
C GLY A 44 4.72 3.34 0.85
N LEU A 45 5.12 2.60 -0.18
CA LEU A 45 4.27 2.16 -1.27
C LEU A 45 3.97 0.66 -1.14
N VAL A 46 2.74 0.27 -1.45
CA VAL A 46 2.30 -1.13 -1.58
C VAL A 46 1.85 -1.37 -3.01
N GLU A 47 2.35 -2.42 -3.64
CA GLU A 47 1.85 -2.88 -4.94
C GLU A 47 0.64 -3.79 -4.75
N ASN A 48 -0.53 -3.37 -5.20
CA ASN A 48 -1.74 -4.18 -5.19
C ASN A 48 -1.96 -4.84 -6.55
N MET A 49 -2.60 -6.02 -6.54
CA MET A 49 -2.90 -6.81 -7.74
C MET A 49 -1.65 -7.14 -8.57
N SER A 50 -0.52 -7.45 -7.93
CA SER A 50 0.68 -7.92 -8.64
C SER A 50 0.44 -9.29 -9.31
N GLY A 51 1.03 -9.53 -10.47
CA GLY A 51 1.01 -10.83 -11.14
C GLY A 51 0.84 -10.76 -12.65
N GLU A 52 0.69 -11.92 -13.29
CA GLU A 52 0.72 -12.08 -14.76
C GLU A 52 -0.24 -11.13 -15.51
N VAL A 53 -1.45 -10.92 -15.00
CA VAL A 53 -2.48 -10.10 -15.66
C VAL A 53 -2.18 -8.60 -15.59
N PHE A 54 -1.56 -8.16 -14.50
CA PHE A 54 -1.41 -6.74 -14.16
C PHE A 54 0.05 -6.27 -14.20
N GLY A 55 1.01 -7.18 -14.35
CA GLY A 55 2.43 -6.91 -14.23
C GLY A 55 2.91 -6.96 -12.77
N THR A 56 4.20 -6.72 -12.59
CA THR A 56 4.87 -6.77 -11.28
C THR A 56 5.99 -5.73 -11.24
N GLY A 57 6.27 -5.16 -10.06
CA GLY A 57 7.44 -4.33 -9.79
C GLY A 57 7.31 -2.87 -10.23
N GLY A 58 6.13 -2.44 -10.67
CA GLY A 58 5.86 -1.05 -11.04
C GLY A 58 5.90 -0.13 -9.82
N ALA A 59 5.25 -0.51 -8.72
CA ALA A 59 5.25 0.30 -7.51
C ALA A 59 6.59 0.24 -6.76
N GLU A 60 7.33 -0.87 -6.85
CA GLU A 60 8.69 -0.98 -6.30
C GLU A 60 9.65 -0.01 -7.01
N ALA A 61 9.65 -0.03 -8.35
CA ALA A 61 10.45 0.91 -9.14
C ALA A 61 10.05 2.37 -8.86
N GLU A 62 8.75 2.64 -8.73
CA GLU A 62 8.26 3.98 -8.43
C GLU A 62 8.63 4.44 -7.01
N ALA A 63 8.58 3.55 -6.02
CA ALA A 63 9.02 3.84 -4.65
C ALA A 63 10.50 4.26 -4.63
N ALA A 64 11.37 3.50 -5.31
CA ALA A 64 12.78 3.83 -5.45
C ALA A 64 12.99 5.20 -6.11
N ARG A 65 12.23 5.50 -7.16
CA ARG A 65 12.31 6.79 -7.88
C ARG A 65 11.83 7.98 -7.04
N LEU A 66 10.86 7.75 -6.16
CA LEU A 66 10.34 8.75 -5.22
C LEU A 66 11.18 8.88 -3.94
N GLY A 67 12.15 7.99 -3.72
CA GLY A 67 12.89 7.93 -2.45
C GLY A 67 12.02 7.50 -1.27
N ALA A 68 10.92 6.78 -1.53
CA ALA A 68 9.99 6.30 -0.52
C ALA A 68 10.21 4.79 -0.26
N PRO A 69 9.89 4.27 0.95
CA PRO A 69 9.99 2.84 1.22
C PRO A 69 9.05 2.01 0.34
N TYR A 70 9.49 0.82 -0.07
CA TYR A 70 8.62 -0.18 -0.64
C TYR A 70 8.25 -1.20 0.44
N LEU A 71 6.96 -1.36 0.71
CA LEU A 71 6.47 -2.21 1.80
C LEU A 71 6.18 -3.65 1.33
N GLY A 72 6.05 -3.86 0.01
CA GLY A 72 5.80 -5.17 -0.59
C GLY A 72 4.59 -5.17 -1.53
N ASP A 73 4.30 -6.36 -2.07
CA ASP A 73 3.18 -6.59 -2.99
C ASP A 73 2.12 -7.56 -2.45
N LEU A 74 0.91 -7.40 -2.97
CA LEU A 74 -0.24 -8.26 -2.78
C LEU A 74 -0.75 -8.76 -4.14
N PRO A 75 -0.57 -10.06 -4.46
CA PRO A 75 -1.09 -10.63 -5.68
C PRO A 75 -2.61 -10.60 -5.78
N LEU A 76 -3.14 -10.64 -7.00
CA LEU A 76 -4.57 -10.83 -7.21
C LEU A 76 -4.99 -12.22 -6.74
N ASP A 77 -5.76 -12.27 -5.65
CA ASP A 77 -6.12 -13.53 -5.00
C ASP A 77 -7.63 -13.68 -4.79
N GLY A 78 -8.18 -14.81 -5.27
CA GLY A 78 -9.60 -15.10 -5.18
C GLY A 78 -10.09 -15.38 -3.75
N ALA A 79 -9.24 -15.94 -2.88
CA ALA A 79 -9.56 -16.15 -1.47
C ALA A 79 -9.62 -14.80 -0.74
N LEU A 80 -8.70 -13.88 -1.02
CA LEU A 80 -8.73 -12.52 -0.47
C LEU A 80 -10.03 -11.80 -0.83
N ARG A 81 -10.43 -11.82 -2.11
CA ARG A 81 -11.71 -11.24 -2.56
C ARG A 81 -12.89 -11.86 -1.81
N ARG A 82 -13.02 -13.19 -1.79
CA ARG A 82 -14.13 -13.89 -1.13
C ARG A 82 -14.21 -13.59 0.36
N ALA A 83 -13.07 -13.54 1.04
CA ALA A 83 -12.98 -13.22 2.46
C ALA A 83 -13.46 -11.78 2.72
N GLY A 84 -13.02 -10.82 1.90
CA GLY A 84 -13.48 -9.43 1.92
C GLY A 84 -14.98 -9.30 1.69
N ASP A 85 -15.52 -9.94 0.65
CA ASP A 85 -16.96 -9.94 0.33
C ASP A 85 -17.81 -10.52 1.48
N ALA A 86 -17.27 -11.50 2.21
CA ALA A 86 -17.91 -12.09 3.39
C ALA A 86 -17.76 -11.24 4.68
N GLY A 87 -17.07 -10.10 4.62
CA GLY A 87 -16.80 -9.25 5.79
C GLY A 87 -15.85 -9.88 6.81
N ARG A 88 -15.07 -10.88 6.41
CA ARG A 88 -14.15 -11.62 7.30
C ARG A 88 -12.72 -11.53 6.73
N PRO A 89 -11.83 -10.71 7.31
CA PRO A 89 -10.48 -10.50 6.77
C PRO A 89 -9.72 -11.81 6.58
N LEU A 90 -9.04 -11.97 5.43
CA LEU A 90 -8.31 -13.21 5.09
C LEU A 90 -7.29 -13.59 6.17
N VAL A 91 -6.57 -12.61 6.72
CA VAL A 91 -5.61 -12.77 7.81
C VAL A 91 -6.18 -13.42 9.08
N ALA A 92 -7.50 -13.31 9.30
CA ALA A 92 -8.17 -13.88 10.46
C ALA A 92 -8.79 -15.26 10.15
N VAL A 93 -9.27 -15.46 8.93
CA VAL A 93 -9.95 -16.72 8.54
C VAL A 93 -9.00 -17.79 8.02
N ASP A 94 -7.88 -17.38 7.43
CA ASP A 94 -6.81 -18.25 6.96
C ASP A 94 -5.45 -17.55 7.18
N PRO A 95 -4.90 -17.62 8.41
CA PRO A 95 -3.66 -16.92 8.75
C PRO A 95 -2.42 -17.43 8.01
N GLN A 96 -2.44 -18.68 7.52
CA GLN A 96 -1.31 -19.33 6.83
C GLN A 96 -1.33 -19.08 5.32
N HIS A 97 -2.41 -18.51 4.79
CA HIS A 97 -2.51 -18.16 3.38
C HIS A 97 -1.36 -17.23 2.93
N PRO A 98 -0.77 -17.41 1.73
CA PRO A 98 0.33 -16.56 1.25
C PRO A 98 0.02 -15.06 1.27
N ALA A 99 -1.19 -14.66 0.87
CA ALA A 99 -1.63 -13.27 0.98
C ALA A 99 -1.72 -12.76 2.44
N SER A 100 -2.12 -13.62 3.39
CA SER A 100 -2.16 -13.28 4.81
C SER A 100 -0.76 -13.05 5.38
N GLU A 101 0.21 -13.87 4.98
CA GLU A 101 1.62 -13.69 5.32
C GLU A 101 2.14 -12.34 4.79
N ARG A 102 1.89 -12.02 3.52
CA ARG A 102 2.27 -10.72 2.92
C ARG A 102 1.70 -9.52 3.66
N PHE A 103 0.41 -9.57 4.02
CA PHE A 103 -0.20 -8.52 4.85
C PHE A 103 0.50 -8.37 6.21
N ARG A 104 0.86 -9.47 6.87
CA ARG A 104 1.59 -9.43 8.15
C ARG A 104 2.98 -8.82 8.00
N GLN A 105 3.69 -9.10 6.91
CA GLN A 105 5.00 -8.53 6.61
C GLN A 105 4.94 -7.02 6.34
N ILE A 106 3.97 -6.58 5.54
CA ILE A 106 3.70 -5.15 5.29
C ILE A 106 3.38 -4.44 6.62
N ALA A 107 2.49 -5.02 7.42
CA ALA A 107 2.10 -4.45 8.71
C ALA A 107 3.27 -4.38 9.71
N ALA A 108 4.12 -5.40 9.78
CA ALA A 108 5.29 -5.41 10.65
C ALA A 108 6.30 -4.32 10.25
N THR A 109 6.55 -4.15 8.95
CA THR A 109 7.45 -3.11 8.43
C THR A 109 6.91 -1.72 8.73
N LEU A 110 5.60 -1.52 8.57
CA LEU A 110 4.94 -0.25 8.87
C LEU A 110 4.89 0.05 10.37
N ALA A 111 4.62 -0.94 11.22
CA ALA A 111 4.60 -0.77 12.66
C ALA A 111 5.99 -0.35 13.17
N ALA A 112 7.05 -0.99 12.66
CA ALA A 112 8.42 -0.64 12.99
C ALA A 112 8.82 0.79 12.58
N SER A 113 8.26 1.33 11.49
CA SER A 113 8.52 2.73 11.10
C SER A 113 7.76 3.77 11.92
N LEU A 114 6.78 3.33 12.71
CA LEU A 114 5.96 4.13 13.60
C LEU A 114 6.26 3.87 15.09
N ASP A 115 7.29 3.08 15.39
CA ASP A 115 7.66 2.66 16.75
C ASP A 115 6.51 1.96 17.53
N LEU A 116 5.70 1.13 16.84
CA LEU A 116 4.59 0.34 17.40
C LEU A 116 4.94 -1.13 17.71
#